data_AF-A0A3B9W5K1-F1
#
_entry.id   AF-A0A3B9W5K1-F1
#
_cell.length_a   1.000
_cell.length_b   1.000
_cell.length_c   1.000
_cell.angle_alpha   90.00
_cell.angle_beta   90.00
_cell.angle_gamma   90.00
#
_symmetry.space_group_name_H-M   'P 1'
#
loop_
_entity.id
_entity.type
_entity.pdbx_description
1 polymer ?
#
loop_
_entity_poly.entity_id
_entity_poly.type
_entity_poly.pdbx_seq_one_letter_code
_entity_poly.pdbx_strand_id
1 'polypeptide(L)'
;IIAGSANNQLAHKKYIHLIQQKNILYAPDYLINAGGLINAAIVYDYQDPPRATQQIDDIYDITLELFERAEKEQATTIDIAEKMARERIEKGKTLNRSMTLQSARSNNDPQKTSS
;
A
#
# COMPACT_ATOMS: atom_id res chain seq x y z
N ILE A 1 -20.53 -8.36 3.82
CA ILE A 1 -19.14 -8.06 3.40
C ILE A 1 -19.13 -8.08 1.87
N ILE A 2 -18.58 -7.04 1.23
CA ILE A 2 -18.32 -6.97 -0.21
C ILE A 2 -16.80 -7.09 -0.38
N ALA A 3 -16.36 -8.21 -0.92
CA ALA A 3 -14.97 -8.52 -1.21
C ALA A 3 -14.95 -9.39 -2.47
N GLY A 4 -14.34 -8.90 -3.54
CA GLY A 4 -14.34 -9.59 -4.83
C GLY A 4 -13.27 -9.03 -5.74
N SER A 5 -12.92 -9.79 -6.78
CA SER A 5 -11.82 -9.44 -7.68
C SER A 5 -12.23 -8.63 -8.92
N ALA A 6 -13.49 -8.17 -9.00
CA ALA A 6 -13.93 -7.35 -10.11
C ALA A 6 -13.29 -5.96 -10.04
N ASN A 7 -12.85 -5.41 -11.17
CA ASN A 7 -12.37 -4.03 -11.27
C ASN A 7 -13.55 -3.04 -11.33
N ASN A 8 -13.41 -1.87 -10.70
CA ASN A 8 -14.39 -0.78 -10.69
C ASN A 8 -15.76 -1.17 -10.11
N GLN A 9 -15.77 -1.84 -8.96
CA GLN A 9 -17.01 -2.35 -8.34
C GLN A 9 -17.99 -1.24 -7.93
N LEU A 10 -17.49 -0.03 -7.72
CA LEU A 10 -18.33 1.14 -7.46
C LEU A 10 -18.48 1.96 -8.74
N ALA A 11 -19.70 2.00 -9.28
CA ALA A 11 -20.04 2.88 -10.40
C ALA A 11 -19.81 4.37 -10.06
N HIS A 12 -19.91 4.76 -8.78
CA HIS A 12 -19.55 6.08 -8.27
C HIS A 12 -19.14 6.04 -6.78
N LYS A 13 -18.15 6.86 -6.38
CA LYS A 13 -17.70 6.98 -4.97
C LYS A 13 -18.83 7.25 -3.98
N LYS A 14 -19.90 7.97 -4.39
CA LYS A 14 -21.07 8.28 -3.55
C LYS A 14 -21.78 7.05 -2.96
N TYR A 15 -21.66 5.88 -3.58
CA TYR A 15 -22.29 4.65 -3.08
C TYR A 15 -21.59 4.09 -1.83
N ILE A 16 -20.34 4.50 -1.54
CA ILE A 16 -19.63 4.02 -0.34
C ILE A 16 -20.32 4.45 0.95
N HIS A 17 -20.89 5.66 0.99
CA HIS A 17 -21.61 6.16 2.16
C HIS A 17 -22.92 5.39 2.38
N LEU A 18 -23.62 4.99 1.31
CA LEU A 18 -24.83 4.17 1.39
C LEU A 18 -24.52 2.76 1.89
N ILE A 19 -23.41 2.18 1.45
CA ILE A 19 -22.92 0.88 1.92
C ILE A 19 -22.55 0.94 3.40
N GLN A 20 -21.87 2.00 3.82
CA GLN A 20 -21.48 2.22 5.21
C GLN A 20 -22.70 2.48 6.12
N GLN A 21 -23.68 3.28 5.69
CA GLN A 21 -24.94 3.49 6.40
C GLN A 21 -25.75 2.20 6.58
N LYS A 22 -25.59 1.23 5.67
CA LYS A 22 -26.21 -0.09 5.76
C LYS A 22 -25.40 -1.09 6.59
N ASN A 23 -24.33 -0.63 7.25
CA ASN A 23 -23.43 -1.45 8.06
C ASN A 23 -22.78 -2.60 7.27
N ILE A 24 -22.48 -2.37 5.98
CA ILE A 24 -21.84 -3.34 5.11
C ILE A 24 -20.35 -2.99 4.99
N LEU A 25 -19.48 -3.93 5.37
CA LEU A 25 -18.03 -3.83 5.12
C LEU A 25 -17.72 -3.99 3.63
N TYR A 26 -16.99 -3.04 3.06
CA TYR A 26 -16.51 -3.03 1.67
C TYR A 26 -14.99 -2.98 1.63
N ALA A 27 -14.38 -4.01 1.05
CA ALA A 27 -12.96 -4.02 0.71
C ALA A 27 -12.76 -3.39 -0.69
N PRO A 28 -11.87 -2.38 -0.84
CA PRO A 28 -11.62 -1.78 -2.14
C PRO A 28 -11.12 -2.80 -3.16
N ASP A 29 -11.68 -2.74 -4.37
CA ASP A 29 -11.30 -3.57 -5.51
C ASP A 29 -9.80 -3.46 -5.85
N TYR A 30 -9.24 -2.26 -5.85
CA TYR A 30 -7.80 -2.05 -6.07
C TYR A 30 -6.90 -2.64 -4.97
N LEU A 31 -7.45 -2.91 -3.78
CA LEU A 31 -6.71 -3.57 -2.70
C LEU A 31 -6.74 -5.08 -2.86
N ILE A 32 -7.92 -5.67 -3.11
CA ILE A 32 -8.07 -7.11 -3.31
C ILE A 32 -7.39 -7.58 -4.61
N ASN A 33 -7.41 -6.76 -5.66
CA ASN A 33 -6.81 -7.09 -6.96
C ASN A 33 -5.31 -6.84 -7.03
N ALA A 34 -4.69 -6.31 -5.97
CA ALA A 34 -3.27 -5.96 -5.99
C ALA A 34 -2.36 -7.17 -6.25
N GLY A 35 -2.79 -8.39 -5.87
CA GLY A 35 -1.96 -9.60 -5.99
C GLY A 35 -1.53 -9.92 -7.42
N GLY A 36 -2.40 -9.69 -8.42
CA GLY A 36 -2.04 -9.90 -9.83
C GLY A 36 -0.97 -8.92 -10.33
N LEU A 37 -1.04 -7.65 -9.90
CA LEU A 37 -0.06 -6.62 -10.25
C LEU A 37 1.27 -6.85 -9.52
N ILE A 38 1.24 -7.21 -8.25
CA ILE A 38 2.43 -7.53 -7.43
C ILE A 38 3.18 -8.70 -8.04
N ASN A 39 2.46 -9.78 -8.40
CA ASN A 39 3.07 -10.94 -9.03
C ASN A 39 3.70 -10.58 -10.38
N ALA A 40 3.00 -9.82 -11.23
CA ALA A 40 3.53 -9.38 -12.52
C ALA A 40 4.80 -8.52 -12.35
N ALA A 41 4.77 -7.51 -11.48
CA ALA A 41 5.93 -6.64 -11.26
C ALA A 41 7.14 -7.40 -10.68
N ILE A 42 6.93 -8.26 -9.68
CA ILE A 42 8.05 -8.90 -8.98
C ILE A 42 8.61 -10.09 -9.76
N VAL A 43 7.75 -10.96 -10.28
CA VAL A 43 8.23 -12.15 -11.00
C VAL A 43 8.81 -11.77 -12.35
N TYR A 44 8.25 -10.78 -13.03
CA TYR A 44 8.73 -10.38 -14.35
C TYR A 44 9.96 -9.46 -14.28
N ASP A 45 9.96 -8.43 -13.42
CA ASP A 45 11.06 -7.46 -13.39
C ASP A 45 12.23 -7.90 -12.50
N TYR A 46 11.96 -8.71 -11.46
CA TYR A 46 12.97 -9.08 -10.46
C TYR A 46 13.24 -10.59 -10.37
N GLN A 47 12.48 -11.43 -11.09
CA GLN A 47 12.60 -12.89 -11.06
C GLN A 47 12.61 -13.49 -9.64
N ASP A 48 11.82 -12.91 -8.73
CA ASP A 48 11.79 -13.26 -7.30
C ASP A 48 10.39 -13.71 -6.82
N PRO A 49 9.93 -14.93 -7.19
CA PRO A 49 8.62 -15.44 -6.78
C PRO A 49 8.38 -15.53 -5.26
N PRO A 50 9.37 -15.89 -4.41
CA PRO A 50 9.20 -15.86 -2.96
C PRO A 50 8.83 -14.47 -2.44
N ARG A 51 9.50 -13.42 -2.93
CA ARG A 51 9.18 -12.04 -2.56
C ARG A 51 7.79 -11.61 -3.05
N ALA A 52 7.39 -12.06 -4.24
CA ALA A 52 6.03 -11.82 -4.75
C ALA A 52 4.98 -12.42 -3.81
N THR A 53 5.19 -13.66 -3.39
CA THR A 53 4.30 -14.37 -2.46
C THR A 53 4.19 -13.64 -1.13
N GLN A 54 5.30 -13.23 -0.55
CA GLN A 54 5.30 -12.51 0.72
C GLN A 54 4.53 -11.17 0.64
N GLN A 55 4.68 -10.41 -0.45
CA GLN A 55 3.91 -9.17 -0.63
C GLN A 55 2.42 -9.40 -0.91
N ILE A 56 2.06 -10.55 -1.48
CA ILE A 56 0.65 -10.94 -1.63
C ILE A 56 0.06 -11.27 -0.27
N ASP A 57 0.80 -11.98 0.59
CA ASP A 57 0.36 -12.29 1.96
C ASP A 57 0.13 -11.00 2.77
N ASP A 58 0.96 -9.98 2.59
CA ASP A 58 0.79 -8.67 3.23
C ASP A 58 -0.57 -8.02 2.89
N ILE A 59 -1.22 -8.35 1.77
CA ILE A 59 -2.54 -7.79 1.40
C ILE A 59 -3.58 -8.10 2.49
N TYR A 60 -3.49 -9.28 3.12
CA TYR A 60 -4.39 -9.67 4.20
C TYR A 60 -4.27 -8.69 5.38
N ASP A 61 -3.06 -8.47 5.86
CA ASP A 61 -2.79 -7.58 7.00
C ASP A 61 -3.14 -6.12 6.68
N ILE A 62 -2.87 -5.67 5.46
CA ILE A 62 -3.24 -4.32 5.00
C ILE A 62 -4.76 -4.16 4.97
N THR A 63 -5.48 -5.19 4.56
CA THR A 63 -6.95 -5.18 4.53
C THR A 63 -7.54 -5.16 5.94
N LEU A 64 -6.93 -5.88 6.88
CA LEU A 64 -7.33 -5.84 8.28
C LEU A 64 -7.08 -4.46 8.91
N GLU A 65 -5.88 -3.90 8.71
CA GLU A 65 -5.53 -2.54 9.17
C GLU A 65 -6.53 -1.50 8.61
N LEU A 66 -6.90 -1.64 7.34
CA LEU A 66 -7.86 -0.76 6.70
C LEU A 66 -9.22 -0.76 7.43
N PHE A 67 -9.75 -1.93 7.76
CA PHE A 67 -11.04 -2.05 8.44
C PHE A 67 -10.98 -1.48 9.85
N GLU A 68 -9.97 -1.84 10.62
CA GLU A 68 -9.77 -1.33 11.99
C GLU A 68 -9.67 0.20 12.01
N ARG A 69 -8.92 0.78 11.06
CA ARG A 69 -8.79 2.24 10.95
C ARG A 69 -10.07 2.92 10.49
N ALA A 70 -10.82 2.33 9.54
CA ALA A 70 -12.09 2.87 9.09
C ALA A 70 -13.12 2.93 10.22
N GLU A 71 -13.17 1.89 11.06
CA GLU A 71 -14.02 1.87 12.25
C GLU A 71 -13.57 2.93 13.27
N LYS A 72 -12.29 2.94 13.64
CA LYS A 72 -11.73 3.87 14.63
C LYS A 72 -11.86 5.34 14.24
N GLU A 73 -11.62 5.66 12.97
CA GLU A 73 -11.66 7.03 12.44
C GLU A 73 -13.07 7.45 11.98
N GLN A 74 -14.08 6.55 12.07
CA GLN A 74 -15.44 6.75 11.58
C GLN A 74 -15.49 7.28 10.12
N ALA A 75 -14.62 6.73 9.28
CA ALA A 75 -14.44 7.14 7.90
C ALA A 75 -14.73 5.98 6.94
N THR A 76 -14.86 6.25 5.64
CA THR A 76 -15.07 5.18 4.67
C THR A 76 -13.79 4.39 4.45
N THR A 77 -13.89 3.13 4.04
CA THR A 77 -12.71 2.32 3.65
C THR A 77 -11.99 2.90 2.44
N ILE A 78 -12.65 3.72 1.61
CA ILE A 78 -11.96 4.44 0.52
C ILE A 78 -11.08 5.56 1.08
N ASP A 79 -11.61 6.37 1.98
CA ASP A 79 -10.88 7.51 2.55
C ASP A 79 -9.64 7.05 3.32
N ILE A 80 -9.79 5.97 4.10
CA ILE A 80 -8.67 5.39 4.85
C ILE A 80 -7.65 4.74 3.92
N ALA A 81 -8.07 4.00 2.89
CA ALA A 81 -7.12 3.41 1.96
C ALA A 81 -6.33 4.49 1.19
N GLU A 82 -6.97 5.59 0.78
CA GLU A 82 -6.27 6.75 0.20
C GLU A 82 -5.28 7.39 1.19
N LYS A 83 -5.66 7.50 2.47
CA LYS A 83 -4.80 8.02 3.53
C LYS A 83 -3.59 7.11 3.76
N MET A 84 -3.78 5.80 3.88
CA MET A 84 -2.72 4.81 4.02
C MET A 84 -1.76 4.83 2.84
N ALA A 85 -2.28 4.96 1.61
CA ALA A 85 -1.45 5.09 0.41
C ALA A 85 -0.57 6.35 0.45
N ARG A 86 -1.12 7.50 0.83
CA ARG A 86 -0.36 8.76 1.00
C ARG A 86 0.72 8.62 2.08
N GLU A 87 0.37 8.03 3.23
CA GLU A 87 1.32 7.78 4.33
C GLU A 87 2.50 6.90 3.87
N ARG A 88 2.26 5.86 3.07
CA ARG A 88 3.31 5.00 2.51
C ARG A 88 4.24 5.76 1.55
N ILE A 89 3.68 6.57 0.67
CA ILE A 89 4.46 7.39 -0.29
C ILE A 89 5.37 8.38 0.46
N GLU A 90 4.84 9.09 1.45
CA GLU A 90 5.61 10.07 2.22
C GLU A 90 6.72 9.42 3.07
N LYS A 91 6.45 8.24 3.66
CA LYS A 91 7.48 7.43 4.31
C LYS A 91 8.59 7.04 3.33
N GLY A 92 8.24 6.57 2.14
CA GLY A 92 9.21 6.21 1.09
C GLY A 92 10.09 7.39 0.66
N LYS A 93 9.50 8.58 0.46
CA LYS A 93 10.26 9.80 0.14
C LYS A 93 11.24 10.19 1.26
N THR A 94 10.80 10.09 2.51
CA THR A 94 11.63 10.42 3.68
C THR A 94 12.82 9.47 3.83
N LEU A 95 12.60 8.17 3.62
CA LEU A 95 13.66 7.15 3.64
C LEU A 95 14.69 7.39 2.53
N ASN A 96 14.25 7.62 1.29
CA ASN A 96 15.15 7.91 0.17
C ASN A 96 16.01 9.14 0.44
N ARG A 97 15.42 10.23 0.96
CA ARG A 97 16.15 11.43 1.33
C ARG A 97 17.21 11.17 2.40
N SER A 98 16.88 10.36 3.41
CA SER A 98 17.78 10.04 4.51
C SER A 98 18.96 9.18 4.04
N MET A 99 18.71 8.19 3.16
CA MET A 99 19.76 7.41 2.51
C MET A 99 20.67 8.27 1.65
N THR A 100 20.12 9.14 0.79
CA THR A 100 20.94 10.06 -0.03
C THR A 100 21.83 10.94 0.83
N LEU A 101 21.33 11.45 1.96
CA LEU A 101 22.12 12.27 2.89
C LEU A 101 23.20 11.46 3.63
N GLN A 102 22.95 10.20 3.99
CA GLN A 102 23.97 9.33 4.58
C GLN A 102 25.06 8.96 3.57
N SER A 103 24.69 8.59 2.34
CA SER A 103 25.66 8.29 1.27
C SER A 103 26.52 9.51 0.92
N ALA A 104 25.92 10.71 0.87
CA ALA A 104 26.66 11.96 0.65
C ALA A 104 27.64 12.30 1.80
N ARG A 105 27.27 12.01 3.06
CA ARG A 105 28.16 12.17 4.22
C ARG A 105 29.31 11.16 4.23
N SER A 106 29.05 9.91 3.84
CA SER A 106 30.07 8.85 3.79
C SER A 106 31.07 9.02 2.64
N ASN A 107 30.67 9.66 1.53
CA ASN A 107 31.55 9.92 0.39
C ASN A 107 32.43 11.18 0.56
N ASN A 108 32.14 12.02 1.55
CA ASN A 108 32.90 13.25 1.84
C ASN A 108 33.87 13.07 3.03
N ASP A 109 34.13 11.82 3.45
CA ASP A 109 35.11 11.53 4.50
C ASP A 109 36.54 11.64 3.94
N PRO A 110 37.35 12.62 4.36
CA PRO A 110 38.70 12.85 3.82
C PRO A 110 39.68 11.69 4.04
N GLN A 111 39.32 10.66 4.82
CA GLN A 111 40.23 9.55 5.13
C GLN A 111 40.26 8.42 4.09
N LYS A 112 39.47 8.48 3.01
CA LYS A 112 39.39 7.38 2.01
C LYS A 112 40.28 7.53 0.77
N THR A 113 41.08 8.61 0.65
CA THR A 113 42.03 8.81 -0.45
C THR A 113 43.47 8.50 0.01
N SER A 114 43.77 7.24 0.32
CA SER A 114 45.15 6.76 0.48
C SER A 114 45.17 5.24 0.37
N SER A 115 45.26 4.75 -0.88
CA SER A 115 45.82 3.44 -1.25
C SER A 115 46.11 3.46 -2.75
#